data_AF-A0A4V1X7S9-F1
#
_entry.id   AF-A0A4V1X7S9-F1
#
_cell.length_a   1.000
_cell.length_b   1.000
_cell.length_c   1.000
_cell.angle_alpha   90.00
_cell.angle_beta   90.00
_cell.angle_gamma   90.00
#
_symmetry.space_group_name_H-M   'P 1'
#
loop_
_entity.id
_entity.type
_entity.pdbx_description
1 polymer ?
#
loop_
_entity_poly.entity_id
_entity_poly.type
_entity_poly.pdbx_seq_one_letter_code
_entity_poly.pdbx_strand_id
1 'polypeptide(L)'
;MLRNILFTTLPLLVEAAYLDPSLQQQKPLLDPKPASGRVIPITLDHDLHYTFINSPPVFDLKSLEHLQNSMASYSAGGPIQETILVNIPLNSSQSGTATFYTISESDSWSQAADRFIWMQQERLHLQPILGARLPLLGIGIRKSGMISMPAESATLDLSTPYIHVPKGIWDVLLLATSTEQQARDGNEMLYVDCGALNIFPDLVFGVERGDFEGGAEENDGENEEDDDDDVDELVVKPEQYILQTAEGRCMLLARNADSCHDDRGIIKLGWAAVRGRDVVLDWHGSRVGFEKQA
;
A
#
# COMPACT_ATOMS: atom_id res chain seq x y z
N MET A 1 49.93 -35.99 61.73
CA MET A 1 49.15 -35.10 62.62
C MET A 1 49.32 -33.66 62.13
N LEU A 2 48.26 -32.84 62.25
CA LEU A 2 48.00 -31.54 61.57
C LEU A 2 47.56 -31.74 60.10
N ARG A 3 46.29 -31.63 59.69
CA ARG A 3 45.14 -30.76 60.01
C ARG A 3 45.35 -29.31 59.57
N ASN A 4 44.40 -28.83 58.74
CA ASN A 4 44.01 -27.44 58.44
C ASN A 4 44.67 -26.79 57.20
N ILE A 5 44.01 -26.00 56.36
CA ILE A 5 42.61 -25.55 56.18
C ILE A 5 42.50 -25.08 54.70
N LEU A 6 41.37 -25.37 54.04
CA LEU A 6 40.97 -24.82 52.74
C LEU A 6 40.50 -23.36 52.90
N PHE A 7 40.93 -22.48 52.00
CA PHE A 7 40.22 -21.24 51.68
C PHE A 7 40.19 -21.05 50.16
N THR A 8 39.08 -21.45 49.55
CA THR A 8 38.70 -21.11 48.18
C THR A 8 37.96 -19.77 48.20
N THR A 9 38.55 -18.73 47.62
CA THR A 9 37.87 -17.45 47.37
C THR A 9 37.25 -17.47 45.98
N LEU A 10 35.93 -17.61 45.92
CA LEU A 10 35.11 -17.31 44.73
C LEU A 10 34.81 -15.80 44.72
N PRO A 11 35.05 -15.06 43.63
CA PRO A 11 34.44 -13.75 43.45
C PRO A 11 32.97 -13.92 43.04
N LEU A 12 32.07 -13.54 43.95
CA LEU A 12 30.68 -13.22 43.65
C LEU A 12 30.66 -12.02 42.70
N LEU A 13 30.38 -12.26 41.42
CA LEU A 13 29.88 -11.22 40.52
C LEU A 13 28.46 -10.90 40.96
N VAL A 14 28.33 -9.85 41.76
CA VAL A 14 27.04 -9.21 42.04
C VAL A 14 26.65 -8.48 40.76
N GLU A 15 25.75 -9.08 39.99
CA GLU A 15 24.95 -8.36 39.00
C GLU A 15 24.15 -7.29 39.75
N ALA A 16 24.57 -6.04 39.61
CA ALA A 16 23.77 -4.89 40.00
C ALA A 16 22.60 -4.74 39.01
N ALA A 17 21.61 -5.62 39.12
CA ALA A 17 20.33 -5.46 38.45
C ALA A 17 19.48 -4.44 39.23
N TYR A 18 19.78 -3.16 39.04
CA TYR A 18 18.87 -2.07 39.42
C TYR A 18 18.33 -1.40 38.15
N LEU A 19 17.66 -2.21 37.32
CA LEU A 19 16.71 -1.70 36.34
C LEU A 19 15.38 -1.58 37.07
N ASP A 20 15.05 -0.35 37.45
CA ASP A 20 13.73 0.01 37.96
C ASP A 20 12.66 -0.48 36.96
N PRO A 21 11.68 -1.30 37.37
CA PRO A 21 10.59 -1.74 36.51
C PRO A 21 9.79 -0.59 35.88
N SER A 22 9.85 0.61 36.46
CA SER A 22 9.24 1.82 35.90
C SER A 22 10.00 2.39 34.69
N LEU A 23 11.29 2.06 34.50
CA LEU A 23 12.08 2.45 33.32
C LEU A 23 11.81 1.55 32.10
N GLN A 24 11.29 0.34 32.29
CA GLN A 24 10.77 -0.49 31.18
C GLN A 24 9.43 0.02 30.62
N GLN A 25 8.83 1.03 31.24
CA GLN A 25 7.61 1.70 30.74
C GLN A 25 7.88 3.02 30.03
N GLN A 26 9.14 3.37 29.72
CA GLN A 26 9.39 4.43 28.76
C GLN A 26 9.13 3.92 27.34
N LYS A 27 7.84 3.90 26.97
CA LYS A 27 7.43 3.90 25.56
C LYS A 27 8.08 5.14 24.93
N PRO A 28 8.80 5.02 23.81
CA PRO A 28 9.31 6.19 23.10
C PRO A 28 8.16 7.18 22.88
N LEU A 29 8.34 8.41 23.35
CA LEU A 29 7.42 9.52 23.13
C LEU A 29 7.66 10.11 21.73
N LEU A 30 7.61 9.29 20.68
CA LEU A 30 7.72 9.73 19.30
C LEU A 30 6.92 8.79 18.40
N ASP A 31 5.65 9.12 18.20
CA ASP A 31 5.17 9.35 16.85
C ASP A 31 4.63 10.78 16.85
N PRO A 32 5.16 11.72 16.05
CA PRO A 32 4.46 12.97 15.81
C PRO A 32 3.17 12.59 15.11
N LYS A 33 2.09 12.49 15.88
CA LYS A 33 0.74 12.33 15.34
C LYS A 33 0.56 13.44 14.30
N PRO A 34 0.41 13.14 12.99
CA PRO A 34 0.16 14.18 12.00
C PRO A 34 -1.10 14.91 12.48
N ALA A 35 -1.04 16.23 12.44
CA ALA A 35 -1.96 17.04 13.19
C ALA A 35 -3.37 16.96 12.61
N SER A 36 -4.33 17.34 13.46
CA SER A 36 -5.80 17.31 13.38
C SER A 36 -6.48 16.82 12.08
N GLY A 37 -6.12 15.62 11.60
CA GLY A 37 -6.69 15.04 10.39
C GLY A 37 -8.16 14.68 10.62
N ARG A 38 -9.02 15.04 9.67
CA ARG A 38 -10.43 14.62 9.72
C ARG A 38 -10.52 13.18 9.26
N VAL A 39 -10.92 12.27 10.13
CA VAL A 39 -11.12 10.85 9.80
C VAL A 39 -12.57 10.62 9.38
N ILE A 40 -12.78 10.00 8.22
CA ILE A 40 -14.10 9.56 7.73
C ILE A 40 -14.04 8.04 7.50
N PRO A 41 -14.96 7.25 8.08
CA PRO A 41 -14.99 5.81 7.87
C PRO A 41 -15.50 5.46 6.46
N ILE A 42 -14.92 4.41 5.88
CA ILE A 42 -15.36 3.80 4.63
C ILE A 42 -15.75 2.34 4.85
N THR A 43 -16.75 1.86 4.13
CA THR A 43 -17.24 0.48 4.22
C THR A 43 -17.41 -0.16 2.87
N LEU A 44 -17.03 -1.43 2.79
CA LEU A 44 -17.23 -2.27 1.62
C LEU A 44 -18.69 -2.73 1.57
N ASP A 45 -19.35 -2.51 0.45
CA ASP A 45 -20.68 -3.06 0.20
C ASP A 45 -20.62 -4.48 -0.42
N HIS A 46 -21.80 -5.02 -0.72
CA HIS A 46 -21.94 -6.35 -1.31
C HIS A 46 -21.49 -6.43 -2.79
N ASP A 47 -21.43 -5.29 -3.46
CA ASP A 47 -21.01 -5.17 -4.86
C ASP A 47 -19.51 -4.86 -4.98
N LEU A 48 -18.78 -4.92 -3.87
CA LEU A 48 -17.34 -4.67 -3.76
C LEU A 48 -16.94 -3.20 -3.99
N HIS A 49 -17.83 -2.26 -3.65
CA HIS A 49 -17.53 -0.83 -3.67
C HIS A 49 -17.36 -0.28 -2.25
N TYR A 50 -16.35 0.57 -2.07
CA TYR A 50 -16.16 1.32 -0.83
C TYR A 50 -16.99 2.61 -0.84
N THR A 51 -17.82 2.78 0.18
CA THR A 51 -18.71 3.93 0.36
C THR A 51 -18.42 4.67 1.66
N PHE A 52 -18.73 5.97 1.69
CA PHE A 52 -18.55 6.80 2.89
C PHE A 52 -19.79 6.77 3.77
N ILE A 53 -19.61 6.39 5.03
CA ILE A 53 -20.69 6.47 6.02
C ILE A 53 -20.69 7.89 6.60
N ASN A 54 -21.82 8.58 6.48
CA ASN A 54 -22.01 9.94 7.01
C ASN A 54 -21.03 10.97 6.41
N SER A 55 -20.82 10.94 5.08
CA SER A 55 -20.09 12.02 4.42
C SER A 55 -20.74 13.36 4.78
N PRO A 56 -19.97 14.35 5.22
CA PRO A 56 -20.49 15.68 5.49
C PRO A 56 -21.14 16.21 4.21
N PRO A 57 -22.22 17.00 4.30
CA PRO A 57 -22.87 17.59 3.13
C PRO A 57 -21.90 18.39 2.24
N VAL A 58 -20.83 18.85 2.88
CA VAL A 58 -19.76 19.65 2.31
C VAL A 58 -18.98 18.88 1.22
N PHE A 59 -18.73 17.57 1.35
CA PHE A 59 -17.83 16.86 0.42
C PHE A 59 -18.52 16.03 -0.68
N ASP A 60 -19.84 15.80 -0.61
CA ASP A 60 -20.60 14.89 -1.50
C ASP A 60 -19.85 13.59 -1.90
N LEU A 61 -19.10 13.02 -0.96
CA LEU A 61 -18.36 11.77 -1.17
C LEU A 61 -19.33 10.60 -1.05
N LYS A 62 -19.50 9.86 -2.15
CA LYS A 62 -20.36 8.67 -2.21
C LYS A 62 -19.54 7.40 -2.30
N SER A 63 -18.52 7.41 -3.15
CA SER A 63 -17.64 6.29 -3.45
C SER A 63 -16.18 6.67 -3.29
N LEU A 64 -15.33 5.69 -3.00
CA LEU A 64 -13.90 5.87 -2.78
C LEU A 64 -13.17 6.52 -3.98
N GLU A 65 -13.63 6.25 -5.20
CA GLU A 65 -13.10 6.85 -6.43
C GLU A 65 -13.17 8.40 -6.43
N HIS A 66 -14.11 8.99 -5.68
CA HIS A 66 -14.22 10.45 -5.58
C HIS A 66 -12.97 11.08 -4.95
N LEU A 67 -12.21 10.33 -4.14
CA LEU A 67 -10.95 10.82 -3.55
C LEU A 67 -9.87 11.09 -4.59
N GLN A 68 -9.95 10.44 -5.75
CA GLN A 68 -9.00 10.61 -6.85
C GLN A 68 -9.40 11.75 -7.78
N ASN A 69 -10.53 12.43 -7.56
CA ASN A 69 -11.02 13.50 -8.43
C ASN A 69 -10.89 14.87 -7.75
N SER A 70 -10.02 15.73 -8.29
CA SER A 70 -9.70 17.03 -7.68
C SER A 70 -10.94 17.93 -7.56
N MET A 71 -11.85 17.87 -8.54
CA MET A 71 -13.08 18.66 -8.54
C MET A 71 -14.04 18.32 -7.41
N ALA A 72 -14.06 17.07 -6.92
CA ALA A 72 -14.84 16.69 -5.75
C ALA A 72 -14.25 17.28 -4.46
N SER A 73 -12.93 17.46 -4.41
CA SER A 73 -12.24 18.18 -3.33
C SER A 73 -12.45 19.70 -3.39
N TYR A 74 -12.67 20.29 -4.59
CA TYR A 74 -12.82 21.74 -4.79
C TYR A 74 -14.25 22.28 -4.68
N SER A 75 -15.28 21.51 -5.06
CA SER A 75 -16.69 21.97 -5.04
C SER A 75 -17.29 22.09 -3.63
N ALA A 76 -16.55 21.64 -2.63
CA ALA A 76 -16.97 21.53 -1.24
C ALA A 76 -16.95 22.86 -0.44
N GLY A 77 -16.38 23.96 -0.95
CA GLY A 77 -16.32 25.23 -0.23
C GLY A 77 -15.57 25.20 1.11
N GLY A 78 -14.88 24.10 1.42
CA GLY A 78 -13.98 23.94 2.55
C GLY A 78 -12.52 24.26 2.18
N PRO A 79 -11.61 24.35 3.16
CA PRO A 79 -10.18 24.51 2.89
C PRO A 79 -9.69 23.35 2.01
N ILE A 80 -8.85 23.68 1.01
CA ILE A 80 -8.31 22.75 0.02
C ILE A 80 -7.60 21.61 0.77
N GLN A 81 -8.15 20.40 0.67
CA GLN A 81 -7.50 19.20 1.21
C GLN A 81 -6.44 18.77 0.21
N GLU A 82 -5.18 18.95 0.57
CA GLU A 82 -4.05 18.65 -0.29
C GLU A 82 -3.52 17.23 -0.12
N THR A 83 -3.81 16.59 1.02
CA THR A 83 -3.32 15.24 1.30
C THR A 83 -4.41 14.39 1.93
N ILE A 84 -4.60 13.19 1.38
CA ILE A 84 -5.59 12.22 1.86
C ILE A 84 -4.88 10.91 2.14
N LEU A 85 -4.96 10.42 3.38
CA LEU A 85 -4.47 9.10 3.79
C LEU A 85 -5.64 8.11 3.76
N VAL A 86 -5.54 7.07 2.93
CA VAL A 86 -6.52 6.01 2.79
C VAL A 86 -5.96 4.73 3.42
N ASN A 87 -6.73 4.15 4.34
CA ASN A 87 -6.43 2.86 4.94
C ASN A 87 -7.60 1.90 4.68
N ILE A 88 -7.34 0.83 3.94
CA ILE A 88 -8.31 -0.23 3.67
C ILE A 88 -7.85 -1.49 4.40
N PRO A 89 -8.61 -2.08 5.33
CA PRO A 89 -8.19 -3.26 6.06
C PRO A 89 -8.18 -4.51 5.17
N LEU A 90 -7.33 -5.49 5.48
CA LEU A 90 -7.35 -6.81 4.85
C LEU A 90 -8.66 -7.56 5.14
N ASN A 91 -9.21 -7.36 6.33
CA ASN A 91 -10.48 -7.96 6.74
C ASN A 91 -11.64 -7.07 6.28
N SER A 92 -12.40 -7.53 5.29
CA SER A 92 -13.57 -6.85 4.73
C SER A 92 -14.71 -6.61 5.71
N SER A 93 -14.73 -7.31 6.86
CA SER A 93 -15.69 -7.06 7.93
C SER A 93 -15.36 -5.80 8.75
N GLN A 94 -14.16 -5.24 8.59
CA GLN A 94 -13.74 -4.02 9.26
C GLN A 94 -13.92 -2.81 8.33
N SER A 95 -14.32 -1.68 8.91
CA SER A 95 -14.35 -0.42 8.20
C SER A 95 -12.93 0.09 7.97
N GLY A 96 -12.66 0.61 6.77
CA GLY A 96 -11.46 1.39 6.51
C GLY A 96 -11.65 2.85 6.91
N THR A 97 -10.65 3.67 6.62
CA THR A 97 -10.69 5.11 6.88
C THR A 97 -10.08 5.91 5.74
N ALA A 98 -10.63 7.11 5.52
CA ALA A 98 -9.98 8.18 4.77
C ALA A 98 -9.74 9.35 5.73
N THR A 99 -8.49 9.75 5.87
CA THR A 99 -8.06 10.85 6.75
C THR A 99 -7.60 12.02 5.89
N PHE A 100 -8.20 13.18 6.11
CA PHE A 100 -7.95 14.36 5.29
C PHE A 100 -7.15 15.41 6.07
N TYR A 101 -6.10 15.93 5.45
CA TYR A 101 -5.19 16.92 6.01
C TYR A 101 -5.28 18.25 5.24
N THR A 102 -5.07 19.36 5.96
CA THR A 102 -5.01 20.72 5.37
C THR A 102 -3.57 21.24 5.39
N ILE A 103 -3.21 22.01 4.36
CA ILE A 103 -1.89 22.59 3.94
C ILE A 103 -1.00 23.18 5.05
N SER A 104 -1.46 23.38 6.27
CA SER A 104 -0.60 23.96 7.33
C SER A 104 0.53 23.04 7.80
N GLU A 105 0.59 21.78 7.33
CA GLU A 105 1.39 20.71 7.94
C GLU A 105 2.27 19.95 6.92
N SER A 106 2.56 20.52 5.76
CA SER A 106 3.39 19.89 4.71
C SER A 106 4.81 19.55 5.18
N ASP A 107 5.30 20.16 6.26
CA ASP A 107 6.56 19.78 6.90
C ASP A 107 6.50 18.41 7.62
N SER A 108 5.32 17.92 8.00
CA SER A 108 5.18 16.68 8.79
C SER A 108 5.35 15.39 7.98
N TRP A 109 5.10 15.41 6.67
CA TRP A 109 5.28 14.24 5.81
C TRP A 109 6.72 14.00 5.40
N SER A 110 7.63 14.96 5.62
CA SER A 110 9.06 14.79 5.35
C SER A 110 9.67 13.60 6.13
N GLN A 111 9.27 13.40 7.39
CA GLN A 111 9.73 12.27 8.22
C GLN A 111 8.99 10.97 7.91
N ALA A 112 7.76 11.07 7.39
CA ALA A 112 7.02 9.91 6.91
C ALA A 112 7.44 9.50 5.49
N ALA A 113 8.17 10.34 4.76
CA ALA A 113 8.51 10.13 3.36
C ALA A 113 9.20 8.78 3.15
N ASP A 114 10.10 8.39 4.04
CA ASP A 114 10.85 7.13 3.96
C ASP A 114 9.99 5.88 4.15
N ARG A 115 8.80 6.02 4.77
CA ARG A 115 7.84 4.92 4.99
C ARG A 115 7.05 4.57 3.74
N PHE A 116 7.01 5.45 2.75
CA PHE A 116 6.21 5.27 1.55
C PHE A 116 7.11 5.10 0.32
N ILE A 117 6.63 4.31 -0.63
CA ILE A 117 7.07 4.29 -2.01
C ILE A 117 6.29 5.39 -2.73
N TRP A 118 6.97 6.45 -3.13
CA TRP A 118 6.35 7.60 -3.78
C TRP A 118 6.42 7.47 -5.29
N MET A 119 5.26 7.56 -5.94
CA MET A 119 5.14 7.56 -7.37
C MET A 119 4.68 8.94 -7.83
N GLN A 120 5.57 9.65 -8.52
CA GLN A 120 5.28 10.96 -9.08
C GLN A 120 4.37 10.80 -10.30
N GLN A 121 3.23 11.50 -10.30
CA GLN A 121 2.43 11.63 -11.50
C GLN A 121 3.00 12.77 -12.35
N GLU A 122 3.14 12.52 -13.66
CA GLU A 122 3.46 13.60 -14.60
C GLU A 122 2.36 14.66 -14.54
N ARG A 123 2.76 15.91 -14.24
CA ARG A 123 1.86 17.07 -14.23
C ARG A 123 1.46 17.45 -15.66
N LEU A 124 0.61 16.66 -16.27
CA LEU A 124 -0.13 17.08 -17.44
C LEU A 124 -1.18 18.09 -16.94
N HIS A 125 -1.06 19.35 -17.36
CA HIS A 125 -1.87 20.52 -16.96
C HIS A 125 -3.40 20.37 -17.08
N LEU A 126 -3.89 19.19 -17.49
CA LEU A 126 -5.29 18.88 -17.78
C LEU A 126 -5.78 17.56 -17.14
N GLN A 127 -5.00 16.89 -16.29
CA GLN A 127 -5.47 15.67 -15.61
C GLN A 127 -6.11 16.01 -14.25
N PRO A 128 -7.44 15.87 -14.09
CA PRO A 128 -8.12 16.10 -12.81
C PRO A 128 -8.02 14.90 -11.86
N ILE A 129 -7.37 13.80 -12.29
CA ILE A 129 -7.37 12.51 -11.59
C ILE A 129 -5.97 12.18 -11.08
N LEU A 130 -5.83 11.99 -9.77
CA LEU A 130 -4.58 11.55 -9.15
C LEU A 130 -4.43 10.03 -9.28
N GLY A 131 -3.24 9.59 -9.68
CA GLY A 131 -2.93 8.19 -9.98
C GLY A 131 -3.34 7.74 -11.38
N ALA A 132 -3.72 8.67 -12.28
CA ALA A 132 -4.11 8.33 -13.65
C ALA A 132 -2.97 7.66 -14.45
N ARG A 133 -1.73 8.09 -14.20
CA ARG A 133 -0.52 7.54 -14.81
C ARG A 133 0.60 7.50 -13.78
N LEU A 134 0.85 6.32 -13.24
CA LEU A 134 1.92 6.02 -12.30
C LEU A 134 3.04 5.32 -13.06
N PRO A 135 4.26 5.87 -13.14
CA PRO A 135 5.37 5.29 -13.90
C PRO A 135 5.78 3.95 -13.30
N LEU A 136 5.98 2.95 -14.15
CA LEU A 136 6.50 1.64 -13.78
C LEU A 136 7.79 1.35 -14.57
N LEU A 137 8.64 0.52 -13.99
CA LEU A 137 9.78 -0.10 -14.68
C LEU A 137 9.41 -1.49 -15.21
N GLY A 138 8.56 -2.19 -14.46
CA GLY A 138 8.15 -3.55 -14.80
C GLY A 138 7.07 -4.08 -13.89
N ILE A 139 6.48 -5.19 -14.31
CA ILE A 139 5.58 -5.99 -13.50
C ILE A 139 6.06 -7.44 -13.49
N GLY A 140 5.97 -8.09 -12.35
CA GLY A 140 6.33 -9.48 -12.19
C GLY A 140 5.45 -10.23 -11.20
N ILE A 141 5.71 -11.53 -11.14
CA ILE A 141 5.08 -12.47 -10.23
C ILE A 141 6.20 -13.26 -9.52
N ARG A 142 6.17 -13.27 -8.19
CA ARG A 142 7.28 -13.77 -7.35
C ARG A 142 6.79 -14.82 -6.35
N LYS A 143 7.48 -15.96 -6.28
CA LYS A 143 7.33 -16.92 -5.17
C LYS A 143 8.67 -17.48 -4.71
N SER A 144 9.24 -18.38 -5.51
CA SER A 144 10.60 -18.92 -5.34
C SER A 144 11.55 -18.47 -6.43
N GLY A 145 11.00 -17.86 -7.48
CA GLY A 145 11.69 -17.14 -8.55
C GLY A 145 10.76 -16.03 -9.02
N MET A 146 11.27 -15.17 -9.90
CA MET A 146 10.51 -14.06 -10.46
C MET A 146 10.35 -14.23 -11.97
N ILE A 147 9.12 -14.08 -12.45
CA ILE A 147 8.84 -13.89 -13.87
C ILE A 147 8.38 -12.45 -14.00
N SER A 148 9.13 -11.64 -14.74
CA SER A 148 8.84 -10.22 -14.93
C SER A 148 8.78 -9.86 -16.41
N MET A 149 8.14 -8.73 -16.68
CA MET A 149 8.10 -8.10 -17.99
C MET A 149 8.12 -6.58 -17.86
N PRO A 150 8.63 -5.86 -18.87
CA PRO A 150 8.57 -4.40 -18.89
C PRO A 150 7.12 -3.91 -18.84
N ALA A 151 6.91 -2.82 -18.12
CA ALA A 151 5.64 -2.12 -18.03
C ALA A 151 5.92 -0.63 -17.87
N GLU A 152 5.28 0.22 -18.67
CA GLU A 152 5.59 1.66 -18.66
C GLU A 152 4.83 2.43 -17.59
N SER A 153 3.58 2.04 -17.32
CA SER A 153 2.76 2.72 -16.34
C SER A 153 1.60 1.86 -15.84
N ALA A 154 1.04 2.26 -14.70
CA ALA A 154 -0.23 1.79 -14.19
C ALA A 154 -1.17 2.95 -13.86
N THR A 155 -2.45 2.64 -13.71
CA THR A 155 -3.46 3.56 -13.19
C THR A 155 -3.92 3.07 -11.83
N LEU A 156 -3.90 3.93 -10.81
CA LEU A 156 -4.63 3.69 -9.58
C LEU A 156 -6.12 3.89 -9.85
N ASP A 157 -6.94 2.89 -9.54
CA ASP A 157 -8.38 2.93 -9.78
C ASP A 157 -9.12 2.42 -8.54
N LEU A 158 -9.46 3.34 -7.63
CA LEU A 158 -10.15 3.01 -6.39
C LEU A 158 -11.64 2.68 -6.60
N SER A 159 -12.16 2.78 -7.84
CA SER A 159 -13.52 2.36 -8.18
C SER A 159 -13.66 0.84 -8.30
N THR A 160 -12.57 0.15 -8.63
CA THR A 160 -12.59 -1.27 -8.94
C THR A 160 -11.91 -2.10 -7.85
N PRO A 161 -12.43 -3.29 -7.51
CA PRO A 161 -11.73 -4.21 -6.63
C PRO A 161 -10.54 -4.88 -7.30
N TYR A 162 -10.41 -4.82 -8.63
CA TYR A 162 -9.53 -5.71 -9.36
C TYR A 162 -8.17 -5.09 -9.69
N ILE A 163 -7.13 -5.91 -9.56
CA ILE A 163 -5.81 -5.62 -10.12
C ILE A 163 -5.79 -6.15 -11.55
N HIS A 164 -5.59 -5.28 -12.53
CA HIS A 164 -5.49 -5.68 -13.93
C HIS A 164 -4.02 -5.85 -14.29
N VAL A 165 -3.65 -7.06 -14.73
CA VAL A 165 -2.28 -7.42 -15.07
C VAL A 165 -2.17 -7.86 -16.53
N PRO A 166 -1.01 -7.70 -17.18
CA PRO A 166 -0.84 -8.15 -18.57
C PRO A 166 -1.02 -9.66 -18.70
N LYS A 167 -1.41 -10.12 -19.89
CA LYS A 167 -1.73 -11.53 -20.16
C LYS A 167 -0.66 -12.52 -19.67
N GLY A 168 0.62 -12.21 -19.83
CA GLY A 168 1.69 -13.11 -19.38
C GLY A 168 1.70 -13.32 -17.86
N ILE A 169 1.51 -12.25 -17.08
CA ILE A 169 1.40 -12.33 -15.61
C ILE A 169 0.09 -12.99 -15.22
N TRP A 170 -1.00 -12.66 -15.92
CA TRP A 170 -2.32 -13.25 -15.71
C TRP A 170 -2.32 -14.77 -15.83
N ASP A 171 -1.77 -15.30 -16.93
CA ASP A 171 -1.76 -16.74 -17.22
C ASP A 171 -0.96 -17.51 -16.15
N VAL A 172 0.16 -16.93 -15.65
CA VAL A 172 0.94 -17.52 -14.55
C VAL A 172 0.17 -17.48 -13.23
N LEU A 173 -0.51 -16.36 -12.94
CA LEU A 173 -1.31 -16.22 -11.72
C LEU A 173 -2.46 -17.25 -11.69
N LEU A 174 -3.17 -17.44 -12.80
CA LEU A 174 -4.23 -18.45 -12.91
C LEU A 174 -3.70 -19.87 -12.70
N LEU A 175 -2.55 -20.19 -13.30
CA LEU A 175 -1.91 -21.49 -13.13
C LEU A 175 -1.49 -21.74 -11.67
N ALA A 176 -0.91 -20.72 -11.02
CA ALA A 176 -0.45 -20.82 -9.65
C ALA A 176 -1.60 -20.91 -8.63
N THR A 177 -2.75 -20.31 -8.94
CA THR A 177 -3.91 -20.23 -8.02
C THR A 177 -4.97 -21.31 -8.26
N SER A 178 -4.90 -22.04 -9.37
CA SER A 178 -5.85 -23.12 -9.71
C SER A 178 -7.32 -22.66 -9.62
N THR A 179 -7.65 -21.57 -10.31
CA THR A 179 -8.96 -20.92 -10.17
C THR A 179 -10.13 -21.75 -10.67
N GLU A 180 -11.24 -21.70 -9.95
CA GLU A 180 -12.56 -22.15 -10.40
C GLU A 180 -13.38 -20.96 -10.92
N GLN A 181 -13.83 -21.05 -12.17
CA GLN A 181 -14.70 -20.04 -12.79
C GLN A 181 -16.16 -20.29 -12.44
N GLN A 182 -16.85 -19.23 -12.03
CA GLN A 182 -18.30 -19.25 -11.88
C GLN A 182 -18.91 -17.94 -12.38
N ALA A 183 -19.87 -18.07 -13.29
CA ALA A 183 -20.68 -16.93 -13.72
C ALA A 183 -21.68 -16.56 -12.61
N ARG A 184 -21.68 -15.29 -12.20
CA ARG A 184 -22.69 -14.68 -11.32
C ARG A 184 -23.13 -13.36 -11.93
N ASP A 185 -24.42 -13.21 -12.20
CA ASP A 185 -25.03 -11.97 -12.72
C ASP A 185 -24.35 -11.42 -14.00
N GLY A 186 -23.89 -12.32 -14.88
CA GLY A 186 -23.20 -11.95 -16.13
C GLY A 186 -21.72 -11.62 -15.98
N ASN A 187 -21.19 -11.58 -14.76
CA ASN A 187 -19.78 -11.40 -14.47
C ASN A 187 -19.11 -12.74 -14.11
N GLU A 188 -17.95 -13.00 -14.69
CA GLU A 188 -17.15 -14.17 -14.34
C GLU A 188 -16.42 -13.91 -13.03
N MET A 189 -16.78 -14.64 -11.97
CA MET A 189 -16.07 -14.61 -10.69
C MET A 189 -15.09 -15.77 -10.63
N LEU A 190 -13.88 -15.50 -10.17
CA LEU A 190 -12.83 -16.49 -10.00
C LEU A 190 -12.66 -16.80 -8.52
N TYR A 191 -12.71 -18.08 -8.18
CA TYR A 191 -12.53 -18.55 -6.83
C TYR A 191 -11.30 -19.44 -6.71
N VAL A 192 -10.69 -19.45 -5.54
CA VAL A 192 -9.49 -20.22 -5.21
C VAL A 192 -9.67 -20.95 -3.89
N ASP A 193 -8.81 -21.92 -3.61
CA ASP A 193 -8.76 -22.56 -2.30
C ASP A 193 -8.24 -21.56 -1.23
N CYS A 194 -9.07 -21.28 -0.23
CA CYS A 194 -8.70 -20.43 0.90
C CYS A 194 -7.50 -20.97 1.69
N GLY A 195 -7.30 -22.30 1.73
CA GLY A 195 -6.20 -22.94 2.45
C GLY A 195 -4.84 -22.79 1.76
N ALA A 196 -4.82 -22.38 0.49
CA ALA A 196 -3.62 -22.29 -0.34
C ALA A 196 -3.00 -20.87 -0.39
N LEU A 197 -3.48 -19.94 0.44
CA LEU A 197 -3.02 -18.54 0.41
C LEU A 197 -1.49 -18.40 0.52
N ASN A 198 -0.88 -19.21 1.39
CA ASN A 198 0.56 -19.19 1.65
C ASN A 198 1.42 -19.70 0.49
N ILE A 199 0.85 -20.37 -0.51
CA ILE A 199 1.60 -20.85 -1.70
C ILE A 199 1.38 -19.95 -2.92
N PHE A 200 0.41 -19.04 -2.87
CA PHE A 200 0.20 -18.10 -3.97
C PHE A 200 1.36 -17.09 -4.09
N PRO A 201 1.63 -16.61 -5.32
CA PRO A 201 2.75 -15.72 -5.59
C PRO A 201 2.42 -14.24 -5.34
N ASP A 202 3.41 -13.45 -4.95
CA ASP A 202 3.26 -12.00 -4.89
C ASP A 202 3.20 -11.41 -6.31
N LEU A 203 2.43 -10.34 -6.50
CA LEU A 203 2.55 -9.47 -7.66
C LEU A 203 3.53 -8.36 -7.32
N VAL A 204 4.51 -8.10 -8.17
CA VAL A 204 5.59 -7.14 -7.90
C VAL A 204 5.58 -6.09 -9.00
N PHE A 205 5.51 -4.82 -8.64
CA PHE A 205 5.60 -3.69 -9.56
C PHE A 205 6.89 -2.95 -9.26
N GLY A 206 7.82 -2.97 -10.22
CA GLY A 206 9.06 -2.20 -10.11
C GLY A 206 8.75 -0.73 -10.38
N VAL A 207 9.21 0.15 -9.50
CA VAL A 207 9.01 1.59 -9.60
C VAL A 207 10.35 2.30 -9.47
N GLU A 208 10.50 3.40 -10.19
CA GLU A 208 11.66 4.27 -10.06
C GLU A 208 11.58 5.00 -8.73
N ARG A 209 12.67 5.00 -7.97
CA ARG A 209 12.77 5.76 -6.73
C ARG A 209 12.76 7.25 -7.07
N GLY A 210 11.70 7.96 -6.69
CA GLY A 210 11.66 9.41 -6.88
C GLY A 210 12.66 10.09 -5.95
N ASP A 211 13.66 10.76 -6.52
CA ASP A 211 14.58 11.61 -5.75
C ASP A 211 13.78 12.64 -4.94
N PHE A 212 13.86 12.53 -3.61
CA PHE A 212 13.39 13.59 -2.73
C PHE A 212 14.36 14.76 -2.92
N GLU A 213 13.94 15.82 -3.63
CA GLU A 213 14.68 17.09 -3.82
C GLU A 213 14.90 17.85 -2.49
N GLY A 214 15.52 17.20 -1.52
CA GLY A 214 15.90 17.72 -0.20
C GLY A 214 17.14 17.05 0.39
N GLY A 215 17.73 16.07 -0.30
CA GLY A 215 18.99 15.42 0.07
C GLY A 215 20.05 15.60 -1.00
N ALA A 216 20.45 16.85 -1.28
CA ALA A 216 21.67 17.11 -2.02
C ALA A 216 22.88 16.72 -1.14
N GLU A 217 23.23 15.43 -1.13
CA GLU A 217 24.61 15.04 -0.93
C GLU A 217 25.19 14.79 -2.33
N GLU A 218 25.87 15.81 -2.85
CA GLU A 218 26.78 15.70 -3.99
C GLU A 218 27.84 14.64 -3.64
N ASN A 219 27.58 13.38 -3.99
CA ASN A 219 28.58 12.33 -3.87
C ASN A 219 29.38 12.29 -5.18
N ASP A 220 30.32 13.23 -5.29
CA ASP A 220 31.44 13.17 -6.24
C ASP A 220 32.30 11.94 -5.91
N GLY A 221 32.10 10.84 -6.63
CA GLY A 221 32.98 9.68 -6.45
C GLY A 221 32.53 8.44 -7.20
N GLU A 222 32.89 8.38 -8.48
CA GLU A 222 33.19 7.18 -9.28
C GLU A 222 33.11 5.85 -8.52
N ASN A 223 31.95 5.19 -8.56
CA ASN A 223 31.78 3.76 -8.29
C ASN A 223 30.57 3.27 -9.11
N GLU A 224 30.79 3.03 -10.40
CA GLU A 224 29.83 2.43 -11.35
C GLU A 224 29.74 0.90 -11.17
N GLU A 225 29.48 0.42 -9.95
CA GLU A 225 29.17 -1.00 -9.69
C GLU A 225 28.20 -1.10 -8.51
N ASP A 226 26.92 -0.73 -8.74
CA ASP A 226 25.71 -1.26 -8.07
C ASP A 226 24.47 -0.50 -8.63
N ASP A 227 24.12 -0.72 -9.90
CA ASP A 227 22.97 -0.11 -10.61
C ASP A 227 21.57 -0.55 -10.09
N ASP A 228 21.50 -1.23 -8.93
CA ASP A 228 20.27 -1.80 -8.37
C ASP A 228 19.65 -0.94 -7.23
N ASP A 229 20.29 0.17 -6.81
CA ASP A 229 19.87 0.94 -5.63
C ASP A 229 18.72 1.94 -5.86
N ASP A 230 18.34 2.19 -7.12
CA ASP A 230 17.33 3.20 -7.50
C ASP A 230 15.94 2.60 -7.81
N VAL A 231 15.73 1.32 -7.52
CA VAL A 231 14.46 0.62 -7.79
C VAL A 231 13.74 0.28 -6.50
N ASP A 232 12.57 0.87 -6.30
CA ASP A 232 11.64 0.45 -5.26
C ASP A 232 10.70 -0.64 -5.82
N GLU A 233 10.28 -1.58 -4.97
CA GLU A 233 9.30 -2.61 -5.32
C GLU A 233 7.97 -2.40 -4.59
N LEU A 234 6.91 -2.12 -5.35
CA LEU A 234 5.55 -2.22 -4.83
C LEU A 234 5.09 -3.68 -4.91
N VAL A 235 5.17 -4.39 -3.78
CA VAL A 235 4.79 -5.81 -3.68
C VAL A 235 3.35 -5.95 -3.22
N VAL A 236 2.48 -6.60 -3.98
CA VAL A 236 1.09 -6.94 -3.61
C VAL A 236 0.99 -8.42 -3.26
N LYS A 237 0.76 -8.70 -1.98
CA LYS A 237 0.72 -10.04 -1.40
C LYS A 237 -0.62 -10.76 -1.64
N PRO A 238 -0.67 -12.10 -1.55
CA PRO A 238 -1.90 -12.89 -1.65
C PRO A 238 -3.05 -12.41 -0.74
N GLU A 239 -2.74 -11.99 0.48
CA GLU A 239 -3.72 -11.47 1.43
C GLU A 239 -4.41 -10.22 0.90
N GLN A 240 -3.88 -9.54 -0.11
CA GLN A 240 -4.44 -8.33 -0.69
C GLN A 240 -5.31 -8.63 -1.91
N TYR A 241 -4.88 -9.53 -2.80
CA TYR A 241 -5.63 -9.86 -4.01
C TYR A 241 -6.56 -11.08 -3.86
N ILE A 242 -6.59 -11.74 -2.70
CA ILE A 242 -7.59 -12.78 -2.36
C ILE A 242 -8.57 -12.26 -1.31
N LEU A 243 -9.87 -12.30 -1.60
CA LEU A 243 -10.93 -11.84 -0.69
C LEU A 243 -11.80 -12.99 -0.22
N GLN A 244 -11.87 -13.24 1.08
CA GLN A 244 -12.84 -14.18 1.64
C GLN A 244 -14.22 -13.52 1.71
N THR A 245 -15.21 -14.13 1.06
CA THR A 245 -16.60 -13.70 1.08
C THR A 245 -17.30 -14.14 2.37
N ALA A 246 -18.47 -13.55 2.66
CA ALA A 246 -19.30 -13.97 3.80
C ALA A 246 -19.75 -15.45 3.72
N GLU A 247 -19.75 -16.03 2.51
CA GLU A 247 -20.07 -17.44 2.25
C GLU A 247 -18.85 -18.36 2.51
N GLY A 248 -17.71 -17.82 2.95
CA GLY A 248 -16.49 -18.55 3.24
C GLY A 248 -15.65 -18.91 2.01
N ARG A 249 -15.98 -18.37 0.84
CA ARG A 249 -15.24 -18.62 -0.41
C ARG A 249 -14.17 -17.57 -0.64
N CYS A 250 -13.05 -17.95 -1.25
CA CYS A 250 -11.97 -17.01 -1.55
C CYS A 250 -12.03 -16.60 -3.01
N MET A 251 -12.29 -15.32 -3.25
CA MET A 251 -12.36 -14.70 -4.57
C MET A 251 -11.01 -14.12 -4.98
N LEU A 252 -10.62 -14.33 -6.23
CA LEU A 252 -9.45 -13.71 -6.84
C LEU A 252 -9.81 -12.31 -7.36
N LEU A 253 -9.18 -11.28 -6.80
CA LEU A 253 -9.32 -9.87 -7.16
C LEU A 253 -8.25 -9.44 -8.19
N ALA A 254 -8.01 -10.28 -9.18
CA ALA A 254 -7.13 -9.97 -10.31
C ALA A 254 -7.85 -10.26 -11.63
N ARG A 255 -7.51 -9.52 -12.68
CA ARG A 255 -8.09 -9.64 -14.03
C ARG A 255 -7.02 -9.50 -15.11
N ASN A 256 -7.32 -10.02 -16.28
CA ASN A 256 -6.52 -9.77 -17.48
C ASN A 256 -6.76 -8.35 -17.98
N ALA A 257 -5.70 -7.54 -18.07
CA ALA A 257 -5.75 -6.18 -18.62
C ALA A 257 -6.25 -6.14 -20.08
N ASP A 258 -6.06 -7.21 -20.85
CA ASP A 258 -6.50 -7.26 -22.25
C ASP A 258 -8.00 -7.56 -22.41
N SER A 259 -8.70 -7.90 -21.32
CA SER A 259 -10.12 -8.28 -21.37
C SER A 259 -11.09 -7.10 -21.33
N CYS A 260 -10.64 -5.91 -20.94
CA CYS A 260 -11.47 -4.70 -20.85
C CYS A 260 -11.52 -3.97 -22.19
N HIS A 261 -12.70 -3.81 -22.79
CA HIS A 261 -12.83 -3.25 -24.15
C HIS A 261 -12.30 -1.81 -24.31
N ASP A 262 -12.47 -0.97 -23.29
CA ASP A 262 -12.14 0.47 -23.32
C ASP A 262 -10.72 0.77 -22.83
N ASP A 263 -10.11 -0.14 -22.06
CA ASP A 263 -8.81 0.05 -21.37
C ASP A 263 -7.84 -1.11 -21.65
N ARG A 264 -7.86 -1.65 -22.88
CA ARG A 264 -7.05 -2.84 -23.20
C ARG A 264 -5.57 -2.59 -22.96
N GLY A 265 -4.96 -3.50 -22.21
CA GLY A 265 -3.53 -3.50 -21.94
C GLY A 265 -3.10 -2.51 -20.85
N ILE A 266 -4.04 -1.77 -20.25
CA ILE A 266 -3.73 -0.85 -19.14
C ILE A 266 -3.65 -1.65 -17.84
N ILE A 267 -2.51 -1.54 -17.16
CA ILE A 267 -2.34 -2.06 -15.81
C ILE A 267 -3.13 -1.19 -14.85
N LYS A 268 -4.03 -1.79 -14.07
CA LYS A 268 -4.82 -1.08 -13.07
C LYS A 268 -4.53 -1.61 -11.68
N LEU A 269 -4.21 -0.71 -10.76
CA LEU A 269 -4.12 -0.97 -9.34
C LEU A 269 -5.48 -0.64 -8.72
N GLY A 270 -6.34 -1.65 -8.64
CA GLY A 270 -7.62 -1.55 -7.93
C GLY A 270 -7.43 -1.33 -6.43
N TRP A 271 -8.53 -1.15 -5.69
CA TRP A 271 -8.43 -1.03 -4.23
C TRP A 271 -7.83 -2.27 -3.55
N ALA A 272 -7.88 -3.44 -4.20
CA ALA A 272 -7.20 -4.65 -3.71
C ALA A 272 -5.67 -4.53 -3.72
N ALA A 273 -5.07 -3.70 -4.55
CA ALA A 273 -3.61 -3.48 -4.50
C ALA A 273 -3.20 -2.75 -3.20
N VAL A 274 -4.11 -1.96 -2.64
CA VAL A 274 -3.82 -1.03 -1.53
C VAL A 274 -4.40 -1.47 -0.18
N ARG A 275 -5.22 -2.53 -0.14
CA ARG A 275 -5.69 -3.06 1.15
C ARG A 275 -4.53 -3.62 1.98
N GLY A 276 -4.62 -3.46 3.30
CA GLY A 276 -3.60 -3.87 4.26
C GLY A 276 -2.40 -2.94 4.36
N ARG A 277 -2.45 -1.75 3.75
CA ARG A 277 -1.41 -0.72 3.86
C ARG A 277 -2.03 0.67 3.81
N ASP A 278 -1.26 1.65 4.24
CA ASP A 278 -1.60 3.06 4.08
C ASP A 278 -1.27 3.54 2.65
N VAL A 279 -2.18 4.33 2.06
CA VAL A 279 -1.97 5.01 0.78
C VAL A 279 -2.22 6.50 0.91
N VAL A 280 -1.28 7.30 0.42
CA VAL A 280 -1.34 8.76 0.46
C VAL A 280 -1.63 9.32 -0.92
N LEU A 281 -2.70 10.09 -1.05
CA LEU A 281 -3.01 10.90 -2.21
C LEU A 281 -2.54 12.33 -1.93
N ASP A 282 -1.36 12.70 -2.42
CA ASP A 282 -0.76 14.03 -2.25
C ASP A 282 -1.01 14.86 -3.52
N TRP A 283 -2.10 15.64 -3.49
CA TRP A 283 -2.51 16.52 -4.56
C TRP A 283 -1.53 17.68 -4.78
N HIS A 284 -0.95 18.18 -3.70
CA HIS A 284 0.04 19.26 -3.76
C HIS A 284 1.32 18.79 -4.46
N GLY A 285 1.88 17.67 -3.99
CA GLY A 285 3.03 17.02 -4.60
C GLY A 285 2.72 16.38 -5.96
N SER A 286 1.44 16.22 -6.33
CA SER A 286 1.01 15.48 -7.52
C SER A 286 1.59 14.05 -7.54
N ARG A 287 1.53 13.36 -6.41
CA ARG A 287 2.14 12.04 -6.21
C ARG A 287 1.26 11.13 -5.36
N VAL A 288 1.48 9.83 -5.51
CA VAL A 288 0.82 8.79 -4.70
C VAL A 288 1.88 8.07 -3.88
N GLY A 289 1.65 7.94 -2.58
CA GLY A 289 2.52 7.19 -1.67
C GLY A 289 1.89 5.84 -1.29
N PHE A 290 2.64 4.75 -1.37
CA PHE A 290 2.22 3.43 -0.90
C PHE A 290 3.10 3.01 0.28
N GLU A 291 2.52 2.69 1.42
CA GLU A 291 3.31 2.29 2.58
C GLU A 291 4.14 1.04 2.25
N LYS A 292 5.43 1.10 2.58
CA LYS A 292 6.38 -0.01 2.43
C LYS A 292 5.92 -1.16 3.32
N GLN A 293 5.83 -2.36 2.76
CA GLN A 293 5.52 -3.54 3.56
C GLN A 293 6.76 -3.94 4.37
N ALA A 294 6.57 -4.07 5.69
CA ALA A 294 7.56 -4.67 6.58
C ALA A 294 7.74 -6.18 6.36
#